data_AF-A0A938D820-F1
#
_entry.id   AF-A0A938D820-F1
#
_cell.length_a   1.000
_cell.length_b   1.000
_cell.length_c   1.000
_cell.angle_alpha   90.00
_cell.angle_beta   90.00
_cell.angle_gamma   90.00
#
_symmetry.space_group_name_H-M   'P 1'
#
loop_
_entity.id
_entity.type
_entity.pdbx_description
1 polymer ?
#
loop_
_entity_poly.entity_id
_entity_poly.type
_entity_poly.pdbx_seq_one_letter_code
_entity_poly.pdbx_strand_id
1 'polypeptide(L)'
;MARIRTIKPDFFRHHELWLAECDSGLPLRVAYAGLWCVIDRAGRFKWRPAELKIQVLPYDEVDFARVLDALVHHGFVRRYTVGGVEYGVVPSFPRHQVFNVKERASSLPGPDQDEPCAGTVTDP
;
A
#
# COMPACT_ATOMS: atom_id res chain seq x y z
N MET A 1 -9.00 -12.61 -1.50
CA MET A 1 -9.84 -12.81 -0.31
C MET A 1 -9.35 -11.85 0.75
N ALA A 2 -10.24 -10.98 1.24
CA ALA A 2 -9.90 -10.03 2.29
C ALA A 2 -9.55 -10.76 3.59
N ARG A 3 -8.58 -10.24 4.32
CA ARG A 3 -8.05 -10.80 5.57
C ARG A 3 -8.48 -9.92 6.73
N ILE A 4 -8.93 -10.53 7.83
CA ILE A 4 -9.16 -9.78 9.07
C ILE A 4 -7.79 -9.41 9.65
N ARG A 5 -7.61 -8.13 9.98
CA ARG A 5 -6.39 -7.57 10.57
C ARG A 5 -6.73 -6.84 11.86
N THR A 6 -5.76 -6.79 12.77
CA THR A 6 -5.91 -6.05 14.03
C THR A 6 -5.40 -4.63 13.85
N ILE A 7 -6.22 -3.64 14.22
CA ILE A 7 -5.80 -2.24 14.30
C ILE A 7 -5.42 -1.95 15.75
N LYS A 8 -4.15 -1.61 15.99
CA LYS A 8 -3.67 -1.20 17.32
C LYS A 8 -4.12 0.23 17.63
N PRO A 9 -4.38 0.60 18.91
CA PRO A 9 -4.74 1.97 19.28
C PRO A 9 -3.75 3.04 18.80
N ASP A 10 -2.46 2.71 18.71
CA ASP A 10 -1.40 3.63 18.24
C ASP A 10 -1.63 4.11 16.80
N PHE A 11 -2.37 3.35 15.99
CA PHE A 11 -2.78 3.76 14.66
C PHE A 11 -3.54 5.10 14.67
N PHE A 12 -4.45 5.28 15.64
CA PHE A 12 -5.24 6.50 15.76
C PHE A 12 -4.41 7.69 16.26
N ARG A 13 -3.21 7.43 16.79
CA ARG A 13 -2.26 8.44 17.26
C ARG A 13 -1.13 8.70 16.26
N HIS A 14 -1.21 8.13 15.06
CA HIS A 14 -0.16 8.25 14.04
C HIS A 14 -0.16 9.66 13.40
N HIS A 15 0.61 10.57 14.00
CA HIS A 15 0.64 11.99 13.62
C HIS A 15 1.02 12.21 12.14
N GLU A 16 2.03 11.52 11.62
CA GLU A 16 2.46 11.70 10.22
C GLU A 16 1.38 11.29 9.21
N LEU A 17 0.61 10.24 9.50
CA LEU A 17 -0.47 9.78 8.63
C LEU A 17 -1.65 10.76 8.67
N TRP A 18 -1.90 11.36 9.82
CA TRP A 18 -2.88 12.44 9.96
C TRP A 18 -2.44 13.70 9.19
N LEU A 19 -1.18 14.12 9.30
CA LEU A 19 -0.64 15.25 8.52
C LEU A 19 -0.77 15.01 7.01
N ALA A 20 -0.46 13.81 6.53
CA ALA A 20 -0.61 13.43 5.14
C ALA A 20 -2.08 13.48 4.66
N GLU A 21 -3.02 13.05 5.51
CA GLU A 21 -4.45 13.17 5.22
C GLU A 21 -4.91 14.63 5.14
N CYS A 22 -4.42 15.50 6.03
CA CYS A 22 -4.70 16.93 5.98
C CYS A 22 -4.10 17.61 4.75
N ASP A 23 -2.87 17.26 4.37
CA ASP A 23 -2.17 17.83 3.22
C ASP A 23 -2.82 17.41 1.89
N SER A 24 -3.13 16.13 1.74
CA SER A 24 -3.73 15.60 0.51
C SER A 24 -5.24 15.87 0.39
N GLY A 25 -5.95 16.08 1.50
CA GLY A 25 -7.41 16.17 1.54
C GLY A 25 -8.11 14.85 1.18
N LEU A 26 -7.40 13.73 1.24
CA LEU A 26 -7.89 12.40 0.87
C LEU A 26 -7.98 11.50 2.11
N PRO A 27 -8.88 10.48 2.13
CA PRO A 27 -9.10 9.62 3.29
C PRO A 27 -7.96 8.59 3.52
N LEU A 28 -6.74 9.07 3.80
CA LEU A 28 -5.54 8.23 3.85
C LEU A 28 -5.55 7.27 5.04
N ARG A 29 -6.03 7.66 6.22
CA ARG A 29 -6.09 6.75 7.38
C ARG A 29 -6.99 5.55 7.08
N VAL A 30 -8.21 5.79 6.59
CA VAL A 30 -9.15 4.72 6.27
C VAL A 30 -8.61 3.85 5.14
N ALA A 31 -8.07 4.47 4.08
CA ALA A 31 -7.46 3.75 2.97
C ALA A 31 -6.30 2.86 3.42
N TYR A 32 -5.41 3.39 4.26
CA TYR A 32 -4.23 2.67 4.73
C TYR A 32 -4.62 1.50 5.66
N ALA A 33 -5.59 1.70 6.55
CA ALA A 33 -6.14 0.61 7.38
C ALA A 33 -6.83 -0.47 6.53
N GLY A 34 -7.63 -0.08 5.53
CA GLY A 34 -8.30 -1.04 4.65
C GLY A 34 -7.33 -1.78 3.73
N LEU A 35 -6.22 -1.15 3.30
CA LEU A 35 -5.15 -1.82 2.55
C LEU A 35 -4.58 -3.02 3.30
N TRP A 36 -4.48 -2.95 4.63
CA TRP A 36 -3.99 -4.08 5.45
C TRP A 36 -4.79 -5.37 5.24
N CYS A 37 -6.09 -5.24 4.93
CA CYS A 37 -6.99 -6.36 4.65
C CYS A 37 -6.74 -6.98 3.27
N VAL A 38 -6.11 -6.26 2.36
CA VAL A 38 -5.87 -6.67 0.97
C VAL A 38 -4.44 -7.18 0.77
N ILE A 39 -3.46 -6.57 1.44
CA ILE A 39 -2.05 -6.92 1.30
C ILE A 39 -1.73 -8.30 1.91
N ASP A 40 -0.72 -8.94 1.33
CA ASP A 40 -0.24 -10.22 1.79
C ASP A 40 0.57 -10.12 3.10
N ARG A 41 1.05 -11.27 3.59
CA ARG A 41 1.85 -11.35 4.82
C ARG A 41 3.15 -10.54 4.75
N ALA A 42 3.72 -10.34 3.57
CA ALA A 42 4.92 -9.53 3.37
C ALA A 42 4.59 -8.04 3.14
N GLY A 43 3.31 -7.66 3.24
CA GLY A 43 2.83 -6.31 3.00
C GLY A 43 2.72 -5.92 1.53
N ARG A 44 2.71 -6.89 0.61
CA ARG A 44 2.73 -6.68 -0.85
C ARG A 44 1.34 -6.81 -1.47
N PHE A 45 1.12 -6.11 -2.56
CA PHE A 45 -0.12 -6.17 -3.35
C PHE A 45 0.12 -5.78 -4.83
N LYS A 46 -0.83 -6.12 -5.70
CA LYS A 46 -0.82 -5.69 -7.11
C LYS A 46 -1.31 -4.25 -7.22
N TRP A 47 -0.63 -3.42 -8.01
CA TRP A 47 -1.01 -2.03 -8.21
C TRP A 47 -2.21 -1.92 -9.16
N ARG A 48 -3.42 -2.15 -8.63
CA ARG A 48 -4.68 -2.11 -9.37
C ARG A 48 -5.68 -1.18 -8.68
N PRO A 49 -5.57 0.14 -8.86
CA PRO A 49 -6.35 1.12 -8.09
C PRO A 49 -7.87 0.88 -8.15
N ALA A 50 -8.40 0.51 -9.32
CA ALA A 50 -9.84 0.23 -9.48
C ALA A 50 -10.30 -0.99 -8.66
N GLU A 51 -9.53 -2.09 -8.66
CA GLU A 51 -9.85 -3.28 -7.87
C GLU A 51 -9.68 -3.06 -6.36
N LEU A 52 -8.67 -2.26 -5.99
CA LEU A 52 -8.39 -1.90 -4.60
C LEU A 52 -9.48 -0.98 -4.04
N LYS A 53 -9.98 -0.03 -4.83
CA LYS A 53 -11.08 0.86 -4.44
C LYS A 53 -12.29 0.06 -3.98
N ILE A 54 -12.72 -0.93 -4.75
CA ILE A 54 -13.89 -1.76 -4.42
C ILE A 54 -13.71 -2.50 -3.09
N GLN A 55 -12.47 -2.85 -2.72
CA GLN A 55 -12.17 -3.58 -1.49
C GLN A 55 -11.95 -2.67 -0.28
N VAL A 56 -11.50 -1.43 -0.49
CA VAL A 56 -11.04 -0.53 0.58
C VAL A 56 -12.03 0.62 0.79
N LEU A 57 -12.44 1.30 -0.28
CA LEU A 57 -13.30 2.48 -0.28
C LEU A 57 -14.35 2.39 -1.42
N PRO A 58 -15.27 1.40 -1.39
CA PRO A 58 -16.17 1.11 -2.50
C PRO A 58 -17.16 2.25 -2.80
N TYR A 59 -17.60 2.97 -1.75
CA TYR A 59 -18.63 3.99 -1.85
C TYR A 59 -18.09 5.42 -1.82
N ASP A 60 -16.82 5.61 -1.50
CA ASP A 60 -16.21 6.93 -1.48
C ASP A 60 -16.04 7.48 -2.91
N GLU A 61 -16.46 8.72 -3.10
CA GLU A 61 -16.34 9.45 -4.37
C GLU A 61 -14.92 10.02 -4.57
N VAL A 62 -13.91 9.21 -4.27
CA VAL A 62 -12.50 9.56 -4.41
C VAL A 62 -11.83 8.74 -5.51
N ASP A 63 -10.81 9.31 -6.12
CA ASP A 63 -9.91 8.58 -7.01
C ASP A 63 -8.87 7.83 -6.16
N PHE A 64 -8.99 6.50 -6.15
CA PHE A 64 -8.09 5.65 -5.37
C PHE A 64 -6.66 5.64 -5.91
N ALA A 65 -6.44 5.98 -7.18
CA ALA A 65 -5.09 6.17 -7.71
C ALA A 65 -4.40 7.34 -6.99
N ARG A 66 -5.08 8.48 -6.85
CA ARG A 66 -4.58 9.64 -6.10
C ARG A 66 -4.33 9.32 -4.62
N VAL A 67 -5.18 8.50 -4.01
CA VAL A 67 -4.99 8.03 -2.62
C VAL A 67 -3.70 7.22 -2.51
N LEU A 68 -3.47 6.28 -3.43
CA LEU A 68 -2.26 5.47 -3.46
C LEU A 68 -1.01 6.31 -3.74
N ASP A 69 -1.10 7.28 -4.66
CA ASP A 69 -0.01 8.19 -4.96
C ASP A 69 0.35 9.07 -3.77
N ALA A 70 -0.64 9.57 -3.02
CA ALA A 70 -0.41 10.30 -1.77
C ALA A 70 0.28 9.40 -0.72
N LEU A 71 -0.17 8.15 -0.56
CA LEU A 71 0.50 7.19 0.34
C LEU A 71 1.94 6.90 -0.08
N VAL A 72 2.24 6.89 -1.38
CA VAL A 72 3.61 6.76 -1.90
C VAL A 72 4.43 8.03 -1.64
N HIS A 73 3.86 9.19 -1.90
CA HIS A 73 4.50 10.49 -1.71
C HIS A 73 4.96 10.69 -0.26
N HIS A 74 4.11 10.33 0.71
CA HIS A 74 4.45 10.40 2.14
C HIS A 74 5.24 9.19 2.66
N GLY A 75 5.59 8.21 1.80
CA GLY A 75 6.45 7.09 2.15
C GLY A 75 5.77 5.94 2.93
N PHE A 76 4.45 5.94 3.07
CA PHE A 76 3.69 4.84 3.69
C PHE A 76 3.63 3.60 2.81
N VAL A 77 3.65 3.80 1.49
CA VAL A 77 3.65 2.75 0.47
C VAL A 77 4.85 2.96 -0.45
N ARG A 78 5.43 1.89 -0.95
CA ARG A 78 6.40 1.93 -2.06
C ARG A 78 5.82 1.23 -3.27
N ARG A 79 5.84 1.89 -4.42
CA ARG A 79 5.51 1.29 -5.73
C ARG A 79 6.78 0.72 -6.36
N TYR A 80 6.68 -0.44 -7.01
CA TYR A 80 7.77 -1.13 -7.71
C TYR A 80 7.21 -1.96 -8.88
N THR A 81 8.07 -2.35 -9.83
CA THR A 81 7.67 -3.08 -11.04
C THR A 81 8.50 -4.34 -11.19
N VAL A 82 7.84 -5.47 -11.47
CA VAL A 82 8.52 -6.75 -11.73
C VAL A 82 7.90 -7.42 -12.95
N GLY A 83 8.69 -7.66 -14.00
CA GLY A 83 8.22 -8.33 -15.21
C GLY A 83 7.09 -7.56 -15.90
N GLY A 84 7.17 -6.23 -15.93
CA GLY A 84 6.16 -5.34 -16.53
C GLY A 84 4.85 -5.21 -15.75
N VAL A 85 4.76 -5.74 -14.54
CA VAL A 85 3.59 -5.60 -13.66
C VAL A 85 3.94 -4.72 -12.47
N GLU A 86 3.09 -3.71 -12.21
CA GLU A 86 3.24 -2.83 -11.06
C GLU A 86 2.69 -3.47 -9.77
N TYR A 87 3.42 -3.26 -8.68
CA TYR A 87 3.11 -3.73 -7.34
C TYR A 87 3.32 -2.61 -6.32
N GLY A 88 2.70 -2.78 -5.16
CA GLY A 88 2.89 -1.94 -3.99
C GLY A 88 3.35 -2.76 -2.79
N VAL A 89 4.12 -2.14 -1.90
CA VAL A 89 4.51 -2.72 -0.61
C VAL A 89 4.37 -1.70 0.51
N VAL A 90 3.87 -2.13 1.66
CA VAL A 90 3.84 -1.35 2.90
C VAL A 90 5.04 -1.78 3.77
N PRO A 91 6.14 -1.01 3.80
CA PRO A 91 7.40 -1.44 4.42
C PRO A 91 7.31 -1.58 5.95
N SER A 92 6.41 -0.83 6.58
CA SER A 92 6.20 -0.87 8.03
C SER A 92 5.27 -2.02 8.46
N PHE A 93 4.61 -2.70 7.52
CA PHE A 93 3.56 -3.67 7.80
C PHE A 93 4.02 -4.88 8.62
N PRO A 94 5.15 -5.55 8.32
CA PRO A 94 5.58 -6.71 9.07
C PRO A 94 5.99 -6.41 10.52
N ARG A 95 6.30 -5.14 10.82
CA ARG A 95 6.68 -4.70 12.18
C ARG A 95 5.45 -4.43 13.05
N HIS A 96 4.34 -4.03 12.44
CA HIS A 96 3.16 -3.58 13.16
C HIS A 96 2.07 -4.65 13.27
N GLN A 97 2.11 -5.71 12.47
CA GLN A 97 1.13 -6.80 12.50
C GLN A 97 1.72 -8.10 13.07
N VAL A 98 0.90 -8.81 13.87
CA VAL A 98 1.19 -10.18 14.30
C VAL A 98 0.47 -11.11 13.34
N PHE A 99 1.22 -11.84 12.53
CA PHE A 99 0.67 -12.77 11.56
C PHE A 99 0.33 -14.11 12.19
N ASN A 100 -0.80 -14.68 11.80
CA ASN A 100 -1.13 -16.05 12.20
C ASN A 100 -0.16 -17.02 11.50
N VAL A 101 0.33 -18.04 12.22
CA VAL A 101 1.20 -19.08 11.68
C VAL A 101 0.58 -19.78 10.47
N LYS A 102 -0.75 -19.91 10.44
CA LYS A 102 -1.50 -20.52 9.33
C LYS A 102 -1.66 -19.61 8.09
N GLU A 103 -1.24 -18.36 8.17
CA GLU A 103 -1.35 -17.42 7.05
C GLU A 103 -0.34 -17.76 5.95
N ARG A 104 -0.85 -18.02 4.73
CA ARG A 104 -0.04 -18.38 3.55
C ARG A 104 1.07 -17.35 3.32
N ALA A 105 2.28 -17.86 3.07
CA ALA A 105 3.43 -17.06 2.69
C ALA A 105 3.13 -16.20 1.44
N SER A 106 3.86 -15.08 1.32
CA SER A 106 3.76 -14.21 0.15
C SER A 106 4.15 -15.00 -1.11
N SER A 107 3.33 -14.89 -2.15
CA SER A 107 3.61 -15.41 -3.48
C SER A 107 3.86 -14.29 -4.49
N LEU A 108 3.95 -13.04 -4.01
CA LEU A 108 4.20 -11.87 -4.83
C LEU A 108 5.70 -11.59 -4.91
N PRO A 109 6.22 -11.17 -6.07
CA PRO A 109 7.63 -10.82 -6.20
C PRO A 109 7.98 -9.70 -5.23
N GLY A 110 9.21 -9.68 -4.74
CA GLY A 110 9.65 -8.67 -3.78
C GLY A 110 10.21 -7.44 -4.48
N PRO A 111 10.32 -6.31 -3.76
CA PRO A 111 10.95 -5.10 -4.29
C PRO A 111 12.47 -5.24 -4.51
N ASP A 112 13.08 -6.35 -4.08
CA ASP A 112 14.44 -6.75 -4.44
C ASP A 112 14.58 -7.15 -5.91
N GLN A 113 13.46 -7.46 -6.56
CA GLN A 113 13.38 -7.78 -7.99
C GLN A 113 12.87 -6.58 -8.81
N ASP A 114 12.86 -5.39 -8.21
CA ASP A 114 12.40 -4.17 -8.87
C ASP A 114 13.29 -3.88 -10.07
N GLU A 115 12.66 -3.82 -11.24
CA GLU A 115 13.34 -3.40 -12.46
C GLU A 115 13.30 -1.87 -12.48
N PRO A 116 14.47 -1.18 -12.38
CA PRO A 116 14.47 0.26 -12.50
C PRO A 116 13.88 0.62 -13.87
N CYS A 117 12.87 1.50 -13.86
CA CYS A 117 12.28 2.03 -15.08
C CYS A 117 13.43 2.57 -15.94
N ALA A 118 13.71 1.92 -17.07
CA ALA A 118 14.80 2.26 -17.96
C ALA A 118 14.56 3.67 -18.54
N GLY A 119 15.12 4.66 -17.87
CA GLY A 119 15.11 6.06 -18.25
C GLY A 119 16.51 6.64 -18.15
N THR A 120 17.50 5.99 -18.77
CA THR A 120 18.76 6.65 -19.13
C THR A 120 18.69 7.01 -20.60
N VAL A 121 18.08 8.16 -20.90
CA VAL A 121 18.50 8.94 -22.06
C VAL A 121 19.74 9.69 -21.61
N THR A 122 20.89 9.05 -21.79
CA THR A 122 22.18 9.71 -21.86
C THR A 122 22.23 10.42 -23.21
N ASP A 123 22.45 11.73 -23.23
CA ASP A 123 22.96 12.40 -24.43
C ASP A 123 23.60 13.75 -24.05
N PRO A 124 24.44 14.35 -24.92
CA PRO A 124 25.90 14.34 -24.80
C PRO A 124 26.53 15.62 -24.22
#